data_AF-A0A9E2X7P0-F1
#
_entry.id   AF-A0A9E2X7P0-F1
#
_cell.length_a   1.000
_cell.length_b   1.000
_cell.length_c   1.000
_cell.angle_alpha   90.00
_cell.angle_beta   90.00
_cell.angle_gamma   90.00
#
_symmetry.space_group_name_H-M   'P 1'
#
loop_
_entity.id
_entity.type
_entity.pdbx_description
1 polymer ?
#
loop_
_entity_poly.entity_id
_entity_poly.type
_entity_poly.pdbx_seq_one_letter_code
_entity_poly.pdbx_strand_id
1 'polypeptide(L)'
;MSVRGVRPSADPASDPLPTKYEFTQTELAALCRWFSAMKYAFPGTEGVMMVSHQDHYSAVGLYNRAGGAPNCLVAKHEVGGAARFFWSTEGDPPRPISDLSVITDAHIRAICPPRNEKGWLDPTGWMGVYASRLIATQLQVV
;
A
#
# COMPACT_ATOMS: atom_id res chain seq x y z
N MET A 1 49.24 36.50 -6.96
CA MET A 1 47.91 36.69 -7.60
C MET A 1 47.09 35.44 -7.34
N SER A 2 46.00 35.56 -6.60
CA SER A 2 45.17 34.44 -6.15
C SER A 2 43.84 34.48 -6.91
N VAL A 3 43.54 33.45 -7.71
CA VAL A 3 42.24 33.28 -8.37
C VAL A 3 41.96 31.78 -8.54
N ARG A 4 41.11 31.23 -7.67
CA ARG A 4 39.84 30.52 -8.00
C ARG A 4 39.38 29.67 -6.82
N GLY A 5 38.35 30.16 -6.14
CA GLY A 5 37.43 29.30 -5.42
C GLY A 5 36.61 28.49 -6.42
N VAL A 6 36.49 27.20 -6.18
CA VAL A 6 35.41 26.35 -6.70
C VAL A 6 35.01 25.38 -5.58
N ARG A 7 33.88 25.68 -4.93
CA ARG A 7 32.83 24.70 -4.63
C ARG A 7 31.59 25.25 -5.34
N PRO A 8 30.74 24.41 -5.97
CA PRO A 8 30.16 23.25 -5.31
C PRO A 8 30.00 22.02 -6.22
N SER A 9 29.83 20.84 -5.63
CA SER A 9 28.97 19.83 -6.23
C SER A 9 28.24 19.14 -5.08
N ALA A 10 27.04 19.63 -4.79
CA ALA A 10 26.06 18.80 -4.13
C ALA A 10 25.71 17.71 -5.15
N ASP A 11 25.98 16.45 -4.80
CA ASP A 11 25.47 15.33 -5.56
C ASP A 11 23.94 15.47 -5.65
N PRO A 12 23.36 15.34 -6.86
CA PRO A 12 21.92 15.31 -6.98
C PRO A 12 21.44 14.09 -6.20
N ALA A 13 20.51 14.36 -5.27
CA ALA A 13 19.72 13.42 -4.51
C ALA A 13 19.87 11.98 -5.00
N SER A 14 20.71 11.20 -4.30
CA SER A 14 20.56 9.75 -4.37
C SER A 14 19.15 9.48 -3.91
N ASP A 15 18.27 9.12 -4.84
CA ASP A 15 16.96 8.61 -4.48
C ASP A 15 17.22 7.53 -3.42
N PRO A 16 16.64 7.64 -2.21
CA PRO A 16 16.83 6.63 -1.20
C PRO A 16 16.47 5.29 -1.81
N LEU A 17 17.37 4.31 -1.70
CA LEU A 17 17.09 2.93 -2.08
C LEU A 17 15.71 2.56 -1.51
N PRO A 18 14.81 1.96 -2.32
CA PRO A 18 13.46 1.65 -1.87
C PRO A 18 13.53 0.90 -0.55
N THR A 19 12.91 1.46 0.48
CA THR A 19 12.88 0.82 1.78
C THR A 19 12.11 -0.50 1.62
N LYS A 20 12.64 -1.60 2.18
CA LYS A 20 12.10 -2.95 1.91
C LYS A 20 10.65 -3.09 2.36
N TYR A 21 10.23 -2.29 3.33
CA TYR A 21 8.88 -2.31 3.88
C TYR A 21 7.87 -1.47 3.10
N GLU A 22 8.30 -0.59 2.20
CA GLU A 22 7.39 0.09 1.29
C GLU A 22 6.92 -0.85 0.18
N PHE A 23 5.70 -0.62 -0.29
CA PHE A 23 5.16 -1.38 -1.42
C PHE A 23 5.90 -0.99 -2.71
N THR A 24 6.37 -1.99 -3.45
CA THR A 24 6.98 -1.78 -4.76
C THR A 24 5.94 -1.35 -5.79
N GLN A 25 6.36 -0.84 -6.95
CA GLN A 25 5.43 -0.48 -8.02
C GLN A 25 4.53 -1.66 -8.46
N THR A 26 5.08 -2.87 -8.50
CA THR A 26 4.32 -4.10 -8.83
C THR A 26 3.30 -4.43 -7.73
N GLU A 27 3.68 -4.29 -6.46
CA GLU A 27 2.78 -4.51 -5.33
C GLU A 27 1.66 -3.45 -5.30
N LEU A 28 1.98 -2.18 -5.56
CA LEU A 28 0.99 -1.11 -5.69
C LEU A 28 0.01 -1.36 -6.85
N ALA A 29 0.46 -1.91 -7.97
CA ALA A 29 -0.42 -2.29 -9.08
C ALA A 29 -1.36 -3.46 -8.70
N ALA A 30 -0.86 -4.45 -7.96
CA ALA A 30 -1.69 -5.55 -7.44
C ALA A 30 -2.71 -5.05 -6.41
N LEU A 31 -2.31 -4.16 -5.50
CA LEU A 31 -3.19 -3.51 -4.53
C LEU A 31 -4.27 -2.64 -5.21
N CYS A 32 -3.91 -1.92 -6.28
CA CYS A 32 -4.85 -1.16 -7.10
C CYS A 32 -5.96 -2.06 -7.70
N ARG A 33 -5.56 -3.18 -8.31
CA ARG A 33 -6.51 -4.18 -8.83
C ARG A 33 -7.38 -4.75 -7.73
N TRP A 34 -6.81 -5.09 -6.58
CA TRP A 34 -7.55 -5.60 -5.44
C TRP A 34 -8.57 -4.60 -4.89
N PHE A 35 -8.16 -3.35 -4.65
CA PHE A 35 -9.05 -2.24 -4.27
C PHE A 35 -10.20 -2.08 -5.28
N SER A 36 -9.87 -2.07 -6.56
CA SER A 36 -10.83 -1.88 -7.64
C SER A 36 -11.86 -3.01 -7.70
N ALA A 37 -11.43 -4.26 -7.55
CA ALA A 37 -12.33 -5.41 -7.50
C ALA A 37 -13.25 -5.35 -6.27
N MET A 38 -12.70 -5.03 -5.10
CA MET A 38 -13.48 -4.89 -3.87
C MET A 38 -14.51 -3.76 -3.99
N LYS A 39 -14.12 -2.61 -4.53
CA LYS A 39 -15.03 -1.48 -4.78
C LYS A 39 -16.08 -1.79 -5.85
N TYR A 40 -15.76 -2.60 -6.85
CA TYR A 40 -16.73 -3.09 -7.83
C TYR A 40 -17.82 -3.95 -7.18
N ALA A 41 -17.44 -4.90 -6.33
CA ALA A 41 -18.40 -5.75 -5.61
C ALA A 41 -19.14 -5.00 -4.50
N PHE A 42 -18.45 -4.08 -3.83
CA PHE A 42 -18.92 -3.34 -2.67
C PHE A 42 -18.63 -1.84 -2.89
N PRO A 43 -19.53 -1.09 -3.56
CA PRO A 43 -19.30 0.31 -3.94
C PRO A 43 -18.96 1.27 -2.80
N GLY A 44 -19.28 0.89 -1.55
CA GLY A 44 -18.92 1.62 -0.34
C GLY A 44 -17.52 1.34 0.21
N THR A 45 -16.69 0.54 -0.48
CA THR A 45 -15.32 0.25 -0.04
C THR A 45 -14.47 1.52 -0.07
N GLU A 46 -13.91 1.87 1.09
CA GLU A 46 -12.91 2.93 1.28
C GLU A 46 -11.52 2.30 1.42
N GLY A 47 -10.53 2.83 0.70
CA GLY A 47 -9.14 2.42 0.84
C GLY A 47 -8.36 3.39 1.72
N VAL A 48 -7.50 2.85 2.59
CA VAL A 48 -6.57 3.64 3.40
C VAL A 48 -5.18 3.04 3.23
N MET A 49 -4.17 3.90 3.08
CA MET A 49 -2.77 3.49 3.04
C MET A 49 -1.98 4.21 4.12
N MET A 50 -1.07 3.49 4.76
CA MET A 50 -0.13 4.02 5.74
C MET A 50 1.29 3.56 5.42
N VAL A 51 2.26 4.42 5.72
CA VAL A 51 3.69 4.10 5.75
C VAL A 51 4.25 4.64 7.07
N SER A 52 4.87 3.77 7.88
CA SER A 52 5.65 4.17 9.05
C SER A 52 7.10 3.86 8.79
N HIS A 53 7.91 4.90 8.61
CA HIS A 53 9.35 4.75 8.47
C HIS A 53 10.02 4.42 9.80
N GLN A 54 9.41 4.84 10.91
CA GLN A 54 9.88 4.57 12.26
C GLN A 54 9.71 3.08 12.64
N ASP A 55 8.55 2.52 12.30
CA ASP A 55 8.21 1.13 12.63
C ASP A 55 8.51 0.18 11.45
N HIS A 56 9.13 0.70 10.39
CA HIS A 56 9.52 -0.06 9.20
C HIS A 56 8.37 -0.89 8.59
N TYR A 57 7.17 -0.32 8.44
CA TYR A 57 6.05 -0.98 7.77
C TYR A 57 5.28 -0.07 6.84
N SER A 58 4.59 -0.69 5.88
CA SER A 58 3.49 -0.08 5.14
C SER A 58 2.25 -0.97 5.20
N ALA A 59 1.08 -0.38 5.07
CA ALA A 59 -0.17 -1.13 5.11
C ALA A 59 -1.23 -0.50 4.20
N VAL A 60 -2.09 -1.36 3.65
CA VAL A 60 -3.30 -0.98 2.94
C VAL A 60 -4.48 -1.68 3.58
N GLY A 61 -5.43 -0.89 4.07
CA GLY A 61 -6.71 -1.35 4.60
C GLY A 61 -7.85 -1.03 3.65
N LEU A 62 -8.79 -1.96 3.52
CA LEU A 62 -10.07 -1.77 2.83
C LEU A 62 -11.18 -1.85 3.86
N TYR A 63 -11.99 -0.79 3.93
CA TYR A 63 -13.04 -0.63 4.93
C TYR A 63 -14.41 -0.45 4.27
N ASN A 64 -15.42 -1.08 4.83
CA ASN A 64 -16.81 -1.00 4.42
C ASN A 64 -17.66 -0.58 5.62
N ARG A 65 -18.27 0.61 5.55
CA ARG A 65 -19.10 1.14 6.66
C ARG A 65 -20.41 0.36 6.89
N ALA A 66 -20.89 -0.34 5.87
CA ALA A 66 -22.09 -1.16 5.93
C ALA A 66 -21.70 -2.61 5.64
N GLY A 67 -22.22 -3.55 6.43
CA GLY A 67 -21.82 -4.98 6.52
C GLY A 67 -21.98 -5.85 5.27
N GLY A 68 -21.57 -5.34 4.10
CA GLY A 68 -21.51 -6.08 2.84
C GLY A 68 -20.21 -6.85 2.64
N ALA A 69 -19.07 -6.35 3.16
CA ALA A 69 -17.77 -7.03 3.06
C ALA A 69 -16.93 -6.84 4.33
N PRO A 70 -16.12 -7.85 4.72
CA PRO A 70 -15.26 -7.73 5.89
C PRO A 70 -14.20 -6.66 5.68
N ASN A 71 -14.00 -5.82 6.71
CA ASN A 71 -12.85 -4.93 6.76
C ASN A 71 -11.57 -5.77 6.80
N CYS A 72 -10.57 -5.36 6.04
CA CYS A 72 -9.38 -6.17 5.90
C CYS A 72 -8.15 -5.35 5.56
N LEU A 73 -6.97 -5.91 5.88
CA LEU A 73 -5.71 -5.18 5.82
C LEU A 73 -4.57 -6.10 5.38
N VAL A 74 -3.78 -5.61 4.43
CA VAL A 74 -2.46 -6.15 4.07
C VAL A 74 -1.40 -5.22 4.63
N ALA A 75 -0.46 -5.75 5.41
CA ALA A 75 0.73 -5.03 5.85
C ALA A 75 2.00 -5.67 5.25
N LYS A 76 3.01 -4.84 5.02
CA LYS A 76 4.38 -5.23 4.69
C LYS A 76 5.29 -4.63 5.75
N HIS A 77 5.93 -5.48 6.56
CA HIS A 77 6.71 -5.06 7.72
C HIS A 77 8.10 -5.68 7.65
N GLU A 78 9.14 -4.85 7.80
CA GLU A 78 10.51 -5.31 7.89
C GLU A 78 10.86 -5.69 9.33
N VAL A 79 11.05 -7.00 9.57
CA VAL A 79 11.45 -7.55 10.87
C VAL A 79 12.74 -8.34 10.68
N GLY A 80 13.78 -7.98 11.43
CA GLY A 80 15.08 -8.65 11.34
C GLY A 80 15.76 -8.48 9.97
N GLY A 81 15.57 -7.34 9.30
CA GLY A 81 16.20 -7.01 8.02
C GLY A 81 15.54 -7.63 6.77
N ALA A 82 14.40 -8.30 6.95
CA ALA A 82 13.61 -8.89 5.88
C ALA A 82 12.16 -8.41 5.94
N ALA A 83 11.62 -7.99 4.80
CA ALA A 83 10.21 -7.64 4.68
C ALA A 83 9.32 -8.89 4.62
N ARG A 84 8.21 -8.86 5.35
CA ARG A 84 7.19 -9.92 5.36
C ARG A 84 5.81 -9.31 5.19
N PHE A 85 4.93 -10.04 4.50
CA PHE A 85 3.54 -9.65 4.39
C PHE A 85 2.70 -10.27 5.51
N PHE A 86 1.71 -9.51 5.94
CA PHE A 86 0.70 -9.92 6.92
C PHE A 86 -0.68 -9.58 6.40
N TRP A 87 -1.66 -10.40 6.75
CA TRP A 87 -3.06 -10.22 6.44
C TRP A 87 -3.89 -10.28 7.71
N SER A 88 -4.87 -9.40 7.84
CA SER A 88 -5.86 -9.42 8.92
C SER A 88 -7.24 -9.10 8.37
N THR A 89 -8.27 -9.62 9.01
CA THR A 89 -9.67 -9.19 8.85
C THR A 89 -10.16 -8.64 10.20
N GLU A 90 -11.32 -7.98 10.22
CA GLU A 90 -11.94 -7.48 11.45
C GLU A 90 -12.17 -8.57 12.52
N GLY A 91 -12.35 -9.83 12.10
CA GLY A 91 -12.63 -10.95 12.99
C GLY A 91 -11.44 -11.87 13.29
N ASP A 92 -10.35 -11.75 12.53
CA ASP A 92 -9.20 -12.67 12.61
C ASP A 92 -7.92 -11.93 12.98
N PRO A 93 -7.05 -12.54 13.83
CA PRO A 93 -5.76 -11.95 14.14
C PRO A 93 -4.85 -11.89 12.89
N PRO A 94 -3.89 -10.96 12.85
CA PRO A 94 -2.92 -10.87 11.76
C PRO A 94 -2.18 -12.20 11.58
N ARG A 95 -2.12 -12.69 10.34
CA ARG A 95 -1.35 -13.87 9.97
C ARG A 95 -0.31 -13.55 8.89
N PRO A 96 0.89 -14.15 8.94
CA PRO A 96 1.86 -13.99 7.87
C PRO A 96 1.34 -14.60 6.56
N ILE A 97 1.65 -13.97 5.44
CA ILE A 97 1.42 -14.50 4.10
C ILE A 97 2.74 -14.49 3.32
N SER A 98 2.95 -15.49 2.47
CA SER A 98 4.18 -15.63 1.69
C SER A 98 4.29 -14.59 0.58
N ASP A 99 3.14 -14.17 0.02
CA ASP A 99 3.05 -13.24 -1.08
C ASP A 99 1.69 -12.52 -1.07
N LEU A 100 1.64 -11.34 -1.67
CA LEU A 100 0.43 -10.53 -1.78
C LEU A 100 -0.69 -11.24 -2.57
N SER A 101 -0.34 -12.00 -3.62
CA SER A 101 -1.29 -12.73 -4.48
C SER A 101 -2.13 -13.76 -3.75
N VAL A 102 -1.65 -14.27 -2.62
CA VAL A 102 -2.39 -15.21 -1.76
C VAL A 102 -3.73 -14.62 -1.35
N ILE A 103 -3.78 -13.30 -1.13
CA ILE A 103 -5.00 -12.58 -0.75
C ILE A 103 -5.61 -11.87 -1.96
N THR A 104 -4.83 -11.05 -2.67
CA THR A 104 -5.39 -10.18 -3.73
C THR A 104 -6.05 -11.00 -4.81
N ASP A 105 -5.39 -12.05 -5.29
CA ASP A 105 -5.91 -12.85 -6.39
C ASP A 105 -7.03 -13.78 -5.91
N ALA A 106 -6.97 -14.25 -4.65
CA ALA A 106 -8.05 -15.03 -4.07
C ALA A 106 -9.35 -14.21 -3.98
N HIS A 107 -9.27 -12.96 -3.53
CA HIS A 107 -10.42 -12.05 -3.48
C HIS A 107 -10.91 -11.69 -4.89
N ILE A 108 -10.02 -11.34 -5.82
CA ILE A 108 -10.40 -11.03 -7.20
C ILE A 108 -11.10 -12.23 -7.85
N ARG A 109 -10.60 -13.46 -7.64
CA ARG A 109 -11.25 -14.68 -8.14
C ARG A 109 -12.61 -14.91 -7.51
N ALA A 110 -12.76 -14.66 -6.21
CA ALA A 110 -14.04 -14.83 -5.51
C ALA A 110 -15.09 -13.80 -5.95
N ILE A 111 -14.68 -12.55 -6.18
CA ILE A 111 -15.54 -11.49 -6.73
C ILE A 111 -15.90 -11.77 -8.18
N CYS A 112 -14.97 -12.35 -8.94
CA CYS A 112 -15.13 -12.69 -10.35
C CYS A 112 -15.64 -11.49 -11.20
N PRO A 113 -14.92 -10.34 -11.19
CA PRO A 113 -15.33 -9.21 -11.99
C PRO A 113 -15.23 -9.54 -13.49
N PRO A 114 -15.91 -8.79 -14.38
CA PRO A 114 -15.84 -9.03 -15.82
C PRO A 114 -14.40 -9.08 -16.33
N ARG A 115 -14.12 -9.99 -17.29
CA ARG A 115 -12.76 -10.13 -17.86
C ARG A 115 -12.19 -8.84 -18.42
N ASN A 116 -13.06 -7.95 -18.91
CA ASN A 116 -12.66 -6.63 -19.36
C ASN A 116 -12.50 -5.69 -18.15
N GLU A 117 -11.24 -5.37 -17.82
CA GLU A 117 -10.90 -4.53 -16.68
C GLU A 117 -11.37 -3.09 -16.80
N LYS A 118 -11.65 -2.60 -18.01
CA LYS A 118 -12.08 -1.22 -18.23
C LYS A 118 -13.34 -0.83 -17.45
N GLY A 119 -14.20 -1.81 -17.13
CA GLY A 119 -15.46 -1.57 -16.44
C GLY A 119 -15.38 -1.57 -14.91
N TRP A 120 -14.27 -2.00 -14.32
CA TRP A 120 -14.16 -2.18 -12.86
C TRP A 120 -12.82 -1.75 -12.26
N LEU A 121 -11.75 -1.68 -13.06
CA LEU A 121 -10.48 -1.12 -12.63
C LEU A 121 -10.66 0.38 -12.37
N ASP A 122 -10.29 0.84 -11.17
CA ASP A 122 -10.41 2.23 -10.73
C ASP A 122 -9.03 2.81 -10.37
N PRO A 123 -8.16 3.08 -11.37
CA PRO A 123 -6.84 3.65 -11.11
C PRO A 123 -6.94 5.04 -10.48
N THR A 124 -7.95 5.83 -10.84
CA THR A 124 -8.14 7.18 -10.31
C THR A 124 -8.48 7.14 -8.83
N GLY A 125 -9.40 6.28 -8.41
CA GLY A 125 -9.73 6.07 -7.01
C GLY A 125 -8.54 5.55 -6.22
N TRP A 126 -7.79 4.59 -6.77
CA TRP A 126 -6.56 4.11 -6.15
C TRP A 126 -5.50 5.20 -5.99
N MET A 127 -5.30 6.04 -7.00
CA MET A 127 -4.38 7.19 -6.90
C MET A 127 -4.81 8.17 -5.81
N GLY A 128 -6.12 8.32 -5.58
CA GLY A 128 -6.64 9.07 -4.43
C GLY A 128 -6.17 8.49 -3.09
N VAL A 129 -6.26 7.17 -2.92
CA VAL A 129 -5.77 6.46 -1.72
C VAL A 129 -4.26 6.61 -1.55
N TYR A 130 -3.50 6.47 -2.63
CA TYR A 130 -2.04 6.58 -2.60
C TYR A 130 -1.57 8.02 -2.29
N ALA A 131 -2.25 9.02 -2.85
CA ALA A 131 -1.94 10.43 -2.64
C ALA A 131 -2.31 10.90 -1.21
N SER A 132 -3.36 10.35 -0.61
CA SER A 132 -3.79 10.66 0.75
C SER A 132 -3.16 9.78 1.84
N ARG A 133 -2.17 8.94 1.47
CA ARG A 133 -1.54 8.01 2.42
C ARG A 133 -1.01 8.74 3.66
N LEU A 134 -1.22 8.12 4.81
CA LEU A 134 -0.67 8.60 6.07
C LEU A 134 0.80 8.20 6.15
N ILE A 135 1.69 9.18 6.25
CA ILE A 135 3.10 8.94 6.55
C ILE A 135 3.29 9.21 8.03
N ALA A 136 3.42 8.14 8.82
CA ALA A 136 3.69 8.25 10.24
C ALA A 136 5.15 8.70 10.43
N THR A 137 5.31 10.00 10.63
CA THR A 137 6.54 10.62 11.13
C THR A 137 6.35 10.92 12.62
N GLN A 138 7.43 10.96 13.40
CA GLN A 138 7.37 11.20 14.85
C GLN A 138 6.43 12.39 15.19
N LEU A 139 5.30 12.09 15.85
CA LEU A 139 4.38 12.97 16.58
C LEU A 139 3.92 14.26 15.89
N GLN A 140 2.62 14.33 15.56
CA GLN A 140 1.84 15.52 15.92
C GLN A 140 0.93 15.13 17.08
N VAL A 141 1.45 15.29 18.30
CA VAL A 141 0.59 15.54 19.48
C VAL A 141 -0.05 16.90 19.24
N VAL A 142 -1.37 16.96 19.22
CA VAL A 142 -2.13 18.21 19.37
C VAL A 142 -2.66 18.24 20.79
#